data_AF-A0AAN5DG33-F1
#
_entry.id   AF-A0AAN5DG33-F1
#
_cell.length_a   1.000
_cell.length_b   1.000
_cell.length_c   1.000
_cell.angle_alpha   90.00
_cell.angle_beta   90.00
_cell.angle_gamma   90.00
#
_symmetry.space_group_name_H-M   'P 1'
#
loop_
_entity.id
_entity.type
_entity.pdbx_description
1 polymer ?
#
loop_
_entity_poly.entity_id
_entity_poly.type
_entity_poly.pdbx_seq_one_letter_code
_entity_poly.pdbx_strand_id
1 'polypeptide(L)'
;ERHVTAIECLRSCIGKKIKKVELIGADFDSLCILLKSVQFEQLHLTFIDFSDKQLCKLYDFVESRQVDHLTLSVASVSVSDPVNVLCKFAARFRSLHIHQTHCEVDKESAYLFGLYNTNWASIVLDMFTKTMDTLRITNLHYPNYLKAGHEDILAKNLPTLKRKMWFEATGRSVGLEGIDFEYFDHQVKSYFVPGMVGRQALSIKHVSRLKEQFD
;
A
#
# COMPACT_ATOMS: atom_id res chain seq x y z
N GLU A 1 11.74 -23.30 -25.18
CA GLU A 1 11.09 -24.58 -24.80
C GLU A 1 11.28 -24.98 -23.33
N ARG A 2 12.49 -24.98 -22.75
CA ARG A 2 12.70 -25.41 -21.34
C ARG A 2 11.90 -24.61 -20.28
N HIS A 3 11.75 -23.30 -20.44
CA HIS A 3 10.98 -22.45 -19.51
C HIS A 3 9.48 -22.78 -19.46
N VAL A 4 8.88 -23.13 -20.59
CA VAL A 4 7.44 -23.46 -20.67
C VAL A 4 7.14 -24.75 -19.90
N THR A 5 8.05 -25.72 -19.98
CA THR A 5 7.90 -27.02 -19.30
C THR A 5 7.96 -26.88 -17.78
N ALA A 6 8.84 -26.01 -17.26
CA ALA A 6 8.95 -25.75 -15.82
C ALA A 6 7.71 -25.02 -15.26
N ILE A 7 7.15 -24.05 -15.99
CA ILE A 7 5.94 -23.32 -15.58
C ILE A 7 4.72 -24.24 -15.51
N GLU A 8 4.55 -25.16 -16.47
CA GLU A 8 3.46 -26.13 -16.43
C GLU A 8 3.59 -27.10 -15.24
N CYS A 9 4.81 -27.58 -14.96
CA CYS A 9 5.05 -28.42 -13.79
C CYS A 9 4.70 -27.69 -12.48
N LEU A 10 5.14 -26.44 -12.33
CA LEU A 10 4.80 -25.62 -11.16
C LEU A 10 3.29 -25.38 -11.06
N ARG A 11 2.61 -25.11 -12.18
CA ARG A 11 1.16 -24.92 -12.19
C ARG A 11 0.41 -26.16 -11.69
N SER A 12 0.88 -27.36 -12.01
CA SER A 12 0.29 -28.60 -11.50
C SER A 12 0.45 -28.78 -9.98
N CYS A 13 1.43 -28.12 -9.36
CA CYS A 13 1.74 -28.25 -7.93
C CYS A 13 1.07 -27.18 -7.04
N ILE A 14 0.78 -25.99 -7.57
CA ILE A 14 0.28 -24.83 -6.79
C ILE A 14 -1.20 -25.00 -6.37
N GLY A 15 -1.94 -25.87 -7.05
CA GLY A 15 -3.38 -26.02 -6.85
C GLY A 15 -4.19 -24.88 -7.48
N LYS A 16 -5.51 -24.92 -7.31
CA LYS A 16 -6.44 -23.96 -7.96
C LYS A 16 -6.69 -22.69 -7.16
N LYS A 17 -6.52 -22.75 -5.83
CA LYS A 17 -6.74 -21.63 -4.92
C LYS A 17 -5.57 -21.53 -3.95
N ILE A 18 -4.95 -20.37 -3.92
CA ILE A 18 -3.92 -20.01 -2.95
C ILE A 18 -4.33 -18.72 -2.25
N LYS A 19 -3.83 -18.49 -1.03
CA LYS A 19 -4.19 -17.27 -0.29
C LYS A 19 -3.45 -16.04 -0.82
N LYS A 20 -2.14 -16.19 -1.01
CA LYS A 20 -1.19 -15.09 -1.25
C LYS A 20 -0.20 -15.44 -2.34
N VAL A 21 0.09 -14.46 -3.19
CA VAL A 21 1.14 -14.49 -4.20
C VAL A 21 2.14 -13.40 -3.87
N GLU A 22 3.43 -13.75 -3.84
CA GLU A 22 4.51 -12.79 -3.62
C GLU A 22 5.57 -12.91 -4.71
N LEU A 23 5.87 -11.78 -5.35
CA LEU A 23 6.84 -11.69 -6.43
C LEU A 23 7.97 -10.73 -6.05
N ILE A 24 9.19 -11.27 -5.98
CA ILE A 24 10.42 -10.55 -5.66
C ILE A 24 11.41 -10.75 -6.81
N GLY A 25 11.73 -9.68 -7.53
CA GLY A 25 12.77 -9.69 -8.56
C GLY A 25 12.53 -10.59 -9.78
N ALA A 26 11.32 -11.14 -9.93
CA ALA A 26 10.97 -12.01 -11.04
C ALA A 26 10.19 -11.24 -12.12
N ASP A 27 10.28 -11.78 -13.34
CA ASP A 27 9.54 -11.24 -14.49
C ASP A 27 8.03 -11.39 -14.28
N PHE A 28 7.32 -10.27 -14.33
CA PHE A 28 5.88 -10.21 -14.13
C PHE A 28 5.11 -10.98 -15.22
N ASP A 29 5.64 -11.07 -16.44
CA ASP A 29 4.98 -11.80 -17.53
C ASP A 29 4.95 -13.31 -17.25
N SER A 30 6.07 -13.86 -16.79
CA SER A 30 6.18 -15.25 -16.34
C SER A 30 5.19 -15.57 -15.20
N LEU A 31 4.99 -14.64 -14.27
CA LEU A 31 3.98 -14.77 -13.21
C LEU A 31 2.56 -14.84 -13.78
N CYS A 32 2.23 -13.94 -14.72
CA CYS A 32 0.92 -13.89 -15.35
C CYS A 32 0.58 -15.21 -16.05
N ILE A 33 1.56 -15.82 -16.70
CA ILE A 33 1.42 -17.14 -17.32
C ILE A 33 1.19 -18.20 -16.26
N LEU A 34 2.04 -18.27 -15.22
CA LEU A 34 1.94 -19.27 -14.17
C LEU A 34 0.56 -19.27 -13.49
N LEU A 35 0.05 -18.07 -13.19
CA LEU A 35 -1.18 -17.84 -12.43
C LEU A 35 -2.43 -17.60 -13.29
N LYS A 36 -2.42 -17.98 -14.57
CA LYS A 36 -3.55 -17.74 -15.48
C LYS A 36 -4.89 -18.31 -14.97
N SER A 37 -4.83 -19.42 -14.24
CA SER A 37 -6.01 -20.16 -13.75
C SER A 37 -6.04 -20.34 -12.23
N VAL A 38 -5.15 -19.66 -11.50
CA VAL A 38 -5.06 -19.74 -10.05
C VAL A 38 -5.80 -18.57 -9.42
N GLN A 39 -6.71 -18.87 -8.49
CA GLN A 39 -7.40 -17.86 -7.69
C GLN A 39 -6.59 -17.50 -6.44
N PHE A 40 -6.50 -16.22 -6.14
CA PHE A 40 -5.85 -15.70 -4.95
C PHE A 40 -6.45 -14.37 -4.51
N GLU A 41 -6.35 -14.10 -3.20
CA GLU A 41 -6.99 -12.96 -2.56
C GLU A 41 -5.98 -11.82 -2.32
N GLN A 42 -4.69 -12.16 -2.16
CA GLN A 42 -3.60 -11.22 -1.89
C GLN A 42 -2.49 -11.28 -2.94
N LEU A 43 -2.09 -10.11 -3.43
CA LEU A 43 -1.02 -9.94 -4.42
C LEU A 43 0.06 -9.01 -3.87
N HIS A 44 1.30 -9.51 -3.76
CA HIS A 44 2.46 -8.77 -3.27
C HIS A 44 3.48 -8.65 -4.40
N LEU A 45 3.76 -7.43 -4.82
CA LEU A 45 4.66 -7.14 -5.94
C LEU A 45 5.76 -6.18 -5.51
N THR A 46 6.98 -6.46 -5.95
CA THR A 46 8.12 -5.57 -5.79
C THR A 46 8.63 -5.10 -7.14
N PHE A 47 8.65 -3.79 -7.36
CA PHE A 47 9.21 -3.15 -8.54
C PHE A 47 10.36 -2.21 -8.16
N ILE A 48 11.49 -2.31 -8.85
CA ILE A 48 12.54 -1.30 -8.74
C ILE A 48 12.05 -0.02 -9.42
N ASP A 49 11.66 -0.11 -10.70
CA ASP A 49 11.00 0.97 -11.42
C ASP A 49 9.53 0.61 -11.62
N PHE A 50 8.61 1.50 -11.32
CA PHE A 50 7.17 1.35 -11.57
C PHE A 50 6.69 2.41 -12.56
N SER A 51 6.54 1.97 -13.80
CA SER A 51 6.20 2.77 -14.98
C SER A 51 4.78 2.48 -15.49
N ASP A 52 4.26 3.31 -16.39
CA ASP A 52 2.94 3.08 -17.01
C ASP A 52 2.85 1.71 -17.72
N LYS A 53 3.96 1.20 -18.27
CA LYS A 53 4.01 -0.14 -18.87
C LYS A 53 3.72 -1.23 -17.83
N GLN A 54 4.31 -1.14 -16.64
CA GLN A 54 4.06 -2.11 -15.57
C GLN A 54 2.67 -1.93 -14.97
N LEU A 55 2.21 -0.69 -14.86
CA LEU A 55 0.86 -0.37 -14.41
C LEU A 55 -0.20 -1.01 -15.32
N CYS A 56 -0.06 -0.88 -16.65
CA CYS A 56 -0.99 -1.52 -17.59
C CYS A 56 -1.03 -3.03 -17.41
N LYS A 57 0.14 -3.68 -17.35
CA LYS A 57 0.23 -5.13 -17.09
C LYS A 57 -0.42 -5.52 -15.77
N LEU A 58 -0.21 -4.75 -14.72
CA LEU A 58 -0.83 -4.98 -13.42
C LEU A 58 -2.35 -4.91 -13.52
N TYR A 59 -2.91 -3.89 -14.19
CA TYR A 59 -4.34 -3.77 -14.39
C TYR A 59 -4.91 -4.95 -15.17
N ASP A 60 -4.32 -5.30 -16.31
CA ASP A 60 -4.76 -6.44 -17.13
C ASP A 60 -4.75 -7.74 -16.32
N PHE A 61 -3.74 -7.89 -15.45
CA PHE A 61 -3.62 -9.05 -14.58
C PHE A 61 -4.69 -9.10 -13.49
N VAL A 62 -5.02 -7.99 -12.84
CA VAL A 62 -5.98 -7.98 -11.72
C VAL A 62 -7.43 -7.77 -12.17
N GLU A 63 -7.69 -7.26 -13.37
CA GLU A 63 -9.05 -6.98 -13.86
C GLU A 63 -9.92 -8.24 -13.90
N SER A 64 -9.33 -9.36 -14.34
CA SER A 64 -10.03 -10.65 -14.47
C SER A 64 -10.08 -11.48 -13.17
N ARG A 65 -9.56 -10.95 -12.05
CA ARG A 65 -9.34 -11.73 -10.81
C ARG A 65 -9.96 -11.06 -9.59
N GLN A 66 -10.49 -11.83 -8.66
CA GLN A 66 -11.00 -11.31 -7.38
C GLN A 66 -9.87 -11.09 -6.36
N VAL A 67 -8.90 -10.23 -6.73
CA VAL A 67 -7.86 -9.77 -5.80
C VAL A 67 -8.42 -8.60 -5.00
N ASP A 68 -8.48 -8.77 -3.68
CA ASP A 68 -8.99 -7.76 -2.75
C ASP A 68 -7.86 -6.99 -2.06
N HIS A 69 -6.66 -7.59 -1.99
CA HIS A 69 -5.50 -7.02 -1.31
C HIS A 69 -4.31 -6.88 -2.26
N LEU A 70 -3.79 -5.66 -2.37
CA LEU A 70 -2.56 -5.37 -3.11
C LEU A 70 -1.50 -4.82 -2.16
N THR A 71 -0.33 -5.45 -2.15
CA THR A 71 0.90 -4.89 -1.60
C THR A 71 1.85 -4.56 -2.73
N LEU A 72 2.26 -3.30 -2.79
CA LEU A 72 3.10 -2.75 -3.83
C LEU A 72 4.35 -2.12 -3.21
N SER A 73 5.47 -2.82 -3.32
CA SER A 73 6.79 -2.34 -2.94
C SER A 73 7.46 -1.69 -4.15
N VAL A 74 7.80 -0.40 -4.06
CA VAL A 74 8.34 0.38 -5.19
C VAL A 74 9.54 1.22 -4.76
N ALA A 75 10.57 1.32 -5.62
CA ALA A 75 11.68 2.25 -5.41
C ALA A 75 11.47 3.55 -6.21
N SER A 76 11.51 3.47 -7.53
CA SER A 76 11.27 4.58 -8.45
C SER A 76 9.88 4.46 -9.06
N VAL A 77 9.14 5.56 -9.13
CA VAL A 77 7.81 5.60 -9.76
C VAL A 77 7.83 6.67 -10.84
N SER A 78 7.56 6.25 -12.08
CA SER A 78 7.57 7.09 -13.27
C SER A 78 6.25 7.02 -14.05
N VAL A 79 5.16 6.62 -13.38
CA VAL A 79 3.81 6.66 -13.97
C VAL A 79 3.40 8.11 -14.23
N SER A 80 2.65 8.34 -15.30
CA SER A 80 2.32 9.70 -15.76
C SER A 80 1.45 10.48 -14.77
N ASP A 81 0.57 9.79 -14.02
CA ASP A 81 -0.34 10.40 -13.04
C ASP A 81 -0.44 9.52 -11.78
N PRO A 82 0.53 9.62 -10.85
CA PRO A 82 0.56 8.76 -9.67
C PRO A 82 -0.66 8.92 -8.76
N VAL A 83 -1.25 10.11 -8.68
CA VAL A 83 -2.44 10.36 -7.82
C VAL A 83 -3.66 9.62 -8.35
N ASN A 84 -3.92 9.71 -9.66
CA ASN A 84 -5.01 8.98 -10.28
C ASN A 84 -4.82 7.46 -10.18
N VAL A 85 -3.57 6.98 -10.30
CA VAL A 85 -3.24 5.56 -10.06
C VAL A 85 -3.64 5.12 -8.67
N LEU A 86 -3.27 5.88 -7.64
CA LEU A 86 -3.64 5.58 -6.25
C LEU A 86 -5.15 5.60 -6.03
N CYS A 87 -5.86 6.56 -6.63
CA CYS A 87 -7.32 6.62 -6.58
C CYS A 87 -7.98 5.39 -7.24
N LYS A 88 -7.47 4.96 -8.40
CA LYS A 88 -7.94 3.76 -9.09
C LYS A 88 -7.65 2.50 -8.28
N PHE A 89 -6.50 2.40 -7.63
CA PHE A 89 -6.21 1.30 -6.70
C PHE A 89 -7.18 1.32 -5.51
N ALA A 90 -7.44 2.47 -4.90
CA ALA A 90 -8.40 2.60 -3.81
C ALA A 90 -9.86 2.31 -4.21
N ALA A 91 -10.21 2.45 -5.49
CA ALA A 91 -11.50 2.04 -6.03
C ALA A 91 -11.56 0.54 -6.35
N ARG A 92 -10.41 -0.10 -6.58
CA ARG A 92 -10.32 -1.49 -7.03
C ARG A 92 -10.09 -2.48 -5.89
N PHE A 93 -9.26 -2.14 -4.92
CA PHE A 93 -8.83 -3.03 -3.84
C PHE A 93 -9.46 -2.61 -2.51
N ARG A 94 -9.86 -3.59 -1.69
CA ARG A 94 -10.31 -3.32 -0.32
C ARG A 94 -9.16 -2.97 0.61
N SER A 95 -7.97 -3.48 0.31
CA SER A 95 -6.76 -3.25 1.08
C SER A 95 -5.59 -2.91 0.17
N LEU A 96 -4.90 -1.82 0.49
CA LEU A 96 -3.71 -1.39 -0.23
C LEU A 96 -2.56 -1.18 0.75
N HIS A 97 -1.40 -1.77 0.44
CA HIS A 97 -0.13 -1.47 1.09
C HIS A 97 0.81 -0.86 0.07
N ILE A 98 1.30 0.33 0.36
CA ILE A 98 2.35 0.98 -0.40
C ILE A 98 3.61 0.93 0.44
N HIS A 99 4.64 0.25 -0.05
CA HIS A 99 5.95 0.20 0.57
C HIS A 99 6.95 0.93 -0.32
N GLN A 100 7.35 2.14 0.08
CA GLN A 100 8.36 2.92 -0.60
C GLN A 100 9.74 2.46 -0.14
N THR A 101 10.45 1.74 -1.01
CA THR A 101 11.85 1.36 -0.79
C THR A 101 12.79 2.50 -1.17
N HIS A 102 14.07 2.37 -0.83
CA HIS A 102 15.11 3.32 -1.19
C HIS A 102 15.29 3.46 -2.72
N CYS A 103 15.42 4.70 -3.19
CA CYS A 103 15.81 5.08 -4.55
C CYS A 103 16.78 6.28 -4.50
N GLU A 104 17.25 6.75 -5.67
CA GLU A 104 18.21 7.86 -5.79
C GLU A 104 17.55 9.23 -5.59
N VAL A 105 16.93 9.41 -4.42
CA VAL A 105 16.28 10.64 -3.98
C VAL A 105 16.87 11.04 -2.63
N ASP A 106 16.96 12.35 -2.38
CA ASP A 106 17.42 12.87 -1.11
C ASP A 106 16.52 12.37 0.06
N LYS A 107 17.14 11.86 1.12
CA LYS A 107 16.43 11.23 2.25
C LYS A 107 15.56 12.20 3.05
N GLU A 108 15.85 13.50 2.98
CA GLU A 108 15.07 14.54 3.63
C GLU A 108 13.93 15.05 2.75
N SER A 109 13.84 14.59 1.49
CA SER A 109 12.75 14.93 0.59
C SER A 109 11.40 14.42 1.12
N ALA A 110 10.37 15.23 0.92
CA ALA A 110 8.97 14.84 1.12
C ALA A 110 8.49 13.97 -0.06
N TYR A 111 9.13 12.82 -0.25
CA TYR A 111 8.95 11.93 -1.39
C TYR A 111 8.12 10.70 -1.03
N LEU A 112 7.13 10.37 -1.85
CA LEU A 112 6.41 9.10 -1.79
C LEU A 112 5.83 8.82 -3.18
N PHE A 113 5.98 7.59 -3.68
CA PHE A 113 5.29 7.10 -4.87
C PHE A 113 5.42 8.01 -6.10
N GLY A 114 6.64 8.52 -6.34
CA GLY A 114 6.94 9.38 -7.49
C GLY A 114 6.57 10.86 -7.31
N LEU A 115 5.98 11.23 -6.17
CA LEU A 115 5.51 12.58 -5.90
C LEU A 115 6.36 13.27 -4.82
N TYR A 116 6.54 14.58 -4.98
CA TYR A 116 7.28 15.43 -4.05
C TYR A 116 6.36 16.49 -3.45
N ASN A 117 6.53 16.78 -2.16
CA ASN A 117 5.90 17.91 -1.49
C ASN A 117 4.37 17.95 -1.53
N THR A 118 3.73 16.82 -1.82
CA THR A 118 2.30 16.68 -2.05
C THR A 118 1.46 16.75 -0.79
N ASN A 119 0.20 17.20 -0.93
CA ASN A 119 -0.80 17.12 0.12
C ASN A 119 -1.33 15.68 0.29
N TRP A 120 -0.54 14.85 0.97
CA TRP A 120 -0.89 13.46 1.23
C TRP A 120 -2.15 13.29 2.10
N ALA A 121 -2.47 14.25 2.96
CA ALA A 121 -3.71 14.20 3.74
C ALA A 121 -4.94 14.20 2.83
N SER A 122 -4.99 15.12 1.84
CA SER A 122 -6.08 15.18 0.87
C SER A 122 -6.18 13.92 0.04
N ILE A 123 -5.06 13.41 -0.48
CA ILE A 123 -5.05 12.20 -1.32
C ILE A 123 -5.55 10.99 -0.53
N VAL A 124 -5.07 10.80 0.72
CA VAL A 124 -5.50 9.69 1.56
C VAL A 124 -7.00 9.79 1.88
N LEU A 125 -7.50 10.99 2.20
CA LEU A 125 -8.95 11.21 2.40
C LEU A 125 -9.73 10.82 1.15
N ASP A 126 -9.31 11.29 -0.03
CA ASP A 126 -9.93 10.96 -1.30
C ASP A 126 -9.93 9.46 -1.60
N MET A 127 -8.84 8.75 -1.28
CA MET A 127 -8.77 7.30 -1.40
C MET A 127 -9.80 6.58 -0.51
N PHE A 128 -10.00 7.04 0.73
CA PHE A 128 -11.02 6.48 1.63
C PHE A 128 -12.46 6.89 1.28
N THR A 129 -12.68 7.83 0.36
CA THR A 129 -14.02 8.05 -0.21
C THR A 129 -14.44 6.95 -1.20
N LYS A 130 -13.50 6.08 -1.61
CA LYS A 130 -13.75 4.98 -2.54
C LYS A 130 -14.18 3.70 -1.79
N THR A 131 -13.90 2.53 -2.35
CA THR A 131 -14.30 1.22 -1.81
C THR A 131 -13.30 0.63 -0.82
N MET A 132 -12.07 1.16 -0.77
CA MET A 132 -11.02 0.69 0.12
C MET A 132 -11.40 0.84 1.61
N ASP A 133 -11.08 -0.18 2.40
CA ASP A 133 -11.26 -0.22 3.85
C ASP A 133 -9.92 -0.12 4.58
N THR A 134 -8.82 -0.47 3.93
CA THR A 134 -7.50 -0.54 4.57
C THR A 134 -6.44 0.12 3.70
N LEU A 135 -5.68 1.05 4.28
CA LEU A 135 -4.50 1.63 3.66
C LEU A 135 -3.33 1.58 4.62
N ARG A 136 -2.22 1.00 4.17
CA ARG A 136 -0.94 1.06 4.86
C ARG A 136 0.11 1.72 3.98
N ILE A 137 0.84 2.66 4.54
CA ILE A 137 1.99 3.32 3.89
C ILE A 137 3.24 3.10 4.74
N THR A 138 4.21 2.42 4.17
CA THR A 138 5.54 2.23 4.76
C THR A 138 6.55 3.00 3.92
N ASN A 139 7.11 4.06 4.48
CA ASN A 139 8.04 4.95 3.82
C ASN A 139 9.12 5.42 4.80
N LEU A 140 9.99 4.48 5.16
CA LEU A 140 10.98 4.66 6.22
C LEU A 140 12.20 5.44 5.73
N HIS A 141 12.46 5.42 4.42
CA HIS A 141 13.56 6.11 3.76
C HIS A 141 13.28 7.60 3.55
N TYR A 142 12.02 8.01 3.36
CA TYR A 142 11.61 9.39 3.10
C TYR A 142 10.52 9.83 4.07
N PRO A 143 10.82 9.91 5.38
CA PRO A 143 9.81 10.04 6.42
C PRO A 143 9.08 11.39 6.39
N ASN A 144 9.61 12.38 5.67
CA ASN A 144 9.09 13.75 5.60
C ASN A 144 7.93 13.92 4.60
N TYR A 145 7.48 12.86 3.90
CA TYR A 145 6.35 12.96 2.95
C TYR A 145 5.05 13.40 3.63
N LEU A 146 4.84 12.97 4.88
CA LEU A 146 3.73 13.42 5.71
C LEU A 146 4.17 14.65 6.49
N LYS A 147 3.87 15.83 5.94
CA LYS A 147 4.24 17.12 6.53
C LYS A 147 3.50 17.38 7.85
N ALA A 148 4.06 18.25 8.68
CA ALA A 148 3.41 18.74 9.89
C ALA A 148 1.97 19.22 9.59
N GLY A 149 1.02 18.81 10.43
CA GLY A 149 -0.41 19.12 10.28
C GLY A 149 -1.19 18.19 9.34
N HIS A 150 -0.55 17.46 8.41
CA HIS A 150 -1.26 16.44 7.61
C HIS A 150 -1.83 15.34 8.51
N GLU A 151 -1.08 14.98 9.55
CA GLU A 151 -1.46 13.97 10.53
C GLU A 151 -2.71 14.39 11.32
N ASP A 152 -2.77 15.64 11.78
CA ASP A 152 -3.95 16.19 12.45
C ASP A 152 -5.18 16.21 11.55
N ILE A 153 -4.99 16.56 10.27
CA ILE A 153 -6.06 16.52 9.27
C ILE A 153 -6.58 15.09 9.15
N LEU A 154 -5.70 14.09 9.02
CA LEU A 154 -6.09 12.70 8.91
C LEU A 154 -6.78 12.19 10.18
N ALA A 155 -6.20 12.44 11.35
CA ALA A 155 -6.71 12.06 12.66
C ALA A 155 -8.11 12.61 12.93
N LYS A 156 -8.39 13.84 12.50
CA LYS A 156 -9.69 14.50 12.70
C LYS A 156 -10.72 14.11 11.65
N ASN A 157 -10.32 13.91 10.39
CA ASN A 157 -11.27 13.74 9.28
C ASN A 157 -11.57 12.28 8.95
N LEU A 158 -10.60 11.36 9.01
CA LEU A 158 -10.86 9.96 8.65
C LEU A 158 -11.94 9.29 9.51
N PRO A 159 -11.96 9.45 10.86
CA PRO A 159 -13.03 8.87 11.67
C PRO A 159 -14.42 9.40 11.34
N THR A 160 -14.53 10.63 10.81
CA THR A 160 -15.82 11.24 10.45
C THR A 160 -16.50 10.57 9.25
N LEU A 161 -15.76 9.75 8.50
CA LEU A 161 -16.34 8.92 7.43
C LEU A 161 -17.27 7.83 7.99
N LYS A 162 -17.22 7.53 9.30
CA LYS A 162 -18.08 6.54 10.00
C LYS A 162 -18.09 5.16 9.32
N ARG A 163 -16.96 4.78 8.73
CA ARG A 163 -16.75 3.47 8.09
C ARG A 163 -15.84 2.61 8.95
N LYS A 164 -15.89 1.29 8.76
CA LYS A 164 -14.98 0.35 9.44
C LYS A 164 -13.62 0.32 8.74
N MET A 165 -12.85 1.39 8.90
CA MET A 165 -11.58 1.57 8.19
C MET A 165 -10.35 1.35 9.08
N TRP A 166 -9.21 1.14 8.42
CA TRP A 166 -7.89 1.09 9.02
C TRP A 166 -6.91 1.83 8.13
N PHE A 167 -6.37 2.93 8.65
CA PHE A 167 -5.26 3.66 8.08
C PHE A 167 -4.02 3.51 8.95
N GLU A 168 -2.87 3.24 8.34
CA GLU A 168 -1.58 3.27 9.02
C GLU A 168 -0.51 3.86 8.11
N ALA A 169 0.30 4.77 8.63
CA ALA A 169 1.35 5.43 7.87
C ALA A 169 2.57 5.66 8.75
N THR A 170 3.74 5.16 8.31
CA THR A 170 5.02 5.54 8.94
C THR A 170 5.42 6.93 8.48
N GLY A 171 6.07 7.74 9.31
CA GLY A 171 6.57 9.07 8.95
C GLY A 171 7.50 9.67 10.00
N ARG A 172 7.90 10.94 9.76
CA ARG A 172 8.53 11.80 10.75
C ARG A 172 7.44 12.65 11.37
N SER A 173 6.80 12.13 12.40
CA SER A 173 5.77 12.85 13.13
C SER A 173 6.41 13.87 14.06
N VAL A 174 6.21 15.15 13.77
CA VAL A 174 6.56 16.25 14.68
C VAL A 174 5.24 16.71 15.31
N GLY A 175 5.00 16.28 16.55
CA GLY A 175 3.80 16.68 17.31
C GLY A 175 2.77 15.58 17.57
N LEU A 176 3.02 14.35 17.13
CA LEU A 176 2.14 13.23 17.47
C LEU A 176 2.52 12.49 18.75
N GLU A 177 3.60 12.85 19.45
CA GLU A 177 4.02 12.10 20.64
C GLU A 177 2.90 12.01 21.68
N GLY A 178 2.54 10.79 22.06
CA GLY A 178 1.52 10.53 23.07
C GLY A 178 0.07 10.65 22.60
N ILE A 179 -0.18 10.72 21.28
CA ILE A 179 -1.54 10.59 20.75
C ILE A 179 -2.03 9.17 21.00
N ASP A 180 -3.01 9.04 21.88
CA ASP A 180 -3.84 7.85 22.07
C ASP A 180 -5.22 8.30 22.53
N PHE A 181 -6.18 8.32 21.62
CA PHE A 181 -7.55 8.64 21.93
C PHE A 181 -8.53 7.88 21.03
N GLU A 182 -9.79 7.86 21.42
CA GLU A 182 -10.88 7.29 20.63
C GLU A 182 -11.77 8.42 20.07
N TYR A 183 -12.16 8.29 18.81
CA TYR A 183 -13.03 9.24 18.13
C TYR A 183 -13.88 8.53 17.08
N PHE A 184 -15.22 8.67 17.17
CA PHE A 184 -16.17 7.99 16.28
C PHE A 184 -15.90 6.49 16.07
N ASP A 185 -15.74 5.72 17.15
CA ASP A 185 -15.42 4.29 17.11
C ASP A 185 -14.08 3.98 16.39
N HIS A 186 -13.16 4.95 16.33
CA HIS A 186 -11.80 4.75 15.84
C HIS A 186 -10.80 5.08 16.93
N GLN A 187 -9.87 4.17 17.15
CA GLN A 187 -8.68 4.45 17.92
C GLN A 187 -7.68 5.20 17.03
N VAL A 188 -7.27 6.38 17.48
CA VAL A 188 -6.23 7.18 16.87
C VAL A 188 -5.00 7.09 17.76
N LYS A 189 -3.91 6.57 17.20
CA LYS A 189 -2.66 6.32 17.91
C LYS A 189 -1.47 6.81 17.13
N SER A 190 -0.48 7.30 17.87
CA SER A 190 0.90 7.36 17.40
C SER A 190 1.76 6.39 18.22
N TYR A 191 2.75 5.80 17.56
CA TYR A 191 3.72 4.96 18.26
C TYR A 191 5.06 4.95 17.54
N PHE A 192 6.12 4.68 18.29
CA PHE A 192 7.45 4.49 17.73
C PHE A 192 7.52 3.18 16.94
N VAL A 193 8.08 3.23 15.75
CA VAL A 193 8.31 2.03 14.94
C VAL A 193 9.44 1.21 15.57
N PRO A 194 9.18 -0.03 16.02
CA PRO A 194 10.21 -0.84 16.68
C PRO A 194 11.47 -0.98 15.81
N GLY A 195 12.63 -0.80 16.43
CA GLY A 195 13.93 -0.91 15.73
C GLY A 195 14.32 0.29 14.88
N MET A 196 13.54 1.39 14.87
CA MET A 196 13.85 2.58 14.07
C MET A 196 13.83 3.87 14.91
N VAL A 197 15.02 4.43 15.12
CA VAL A 197 15.21 5.67 15.90
C VAL A 197 14.56 6.85 15.17
N GLY A 198 13.72 7.62 15.89
CA GLY A 198 13.08 8.82 15.35
C GLY A 198 12.05 8.55 14.25
N ARG A 199 11.51 7.34 14.18
CA ARG A 199 10.41 6.98 13.26
C ARG A 199 9.16 6.69 14.06
N GLN A 200 8.06 7.32 13.66
CA GLN A 200 6.75 7.11 14.25
C GLN A 200 5.79 6.59 13.17
N ALA A 201 4.69 6.00 13.61
CA ALA A 201 3.57 5.67 12.77
C ALA A 201 2.30 6.30 13.33
N LEU A 202 1.48 6.88 12.45
CA LEU A 202 0.10 7.23 12.74
C LEU A 202 -0.78 6.05 12.38
N SER A 203 -1.64 5.64 13.31
CA SER A 203 -2.63 4.58 13.11
C SER A 203 -4.01 5.10 13.48
N ILE A 204 -4.96 4.94 12.57
CA ILE A 204 -6.37 5.28 12.75
C ILE A 204 -7.17 4.04 12.40
N LYS A 205 -7.70 3.38 13.42
CA LYS A 205 -8.25 2.03 13.27
C LYS A 205 -9.60 1.92 13.96
N HIS A 206 -10.63 1.51 13.22
CA HIS A 206 -11.94 1.24 13.79
C HIS A 206 -11.83 0.21 14.93
N VAL A 207 -12.56 0.40 16.04
CA VAL A 207 -12.46 -0.43 17.26
C VAL A 207 -12.72 -1.92 16.99
N SER A 208 -13.60 -2.24 16.04
CA SER A 208 -13.88 -3.63 15.64
C SER A 208 -12.69 -4.32 14.94
N ARG A 209 -11.71 -3.54 14.49
CA ARG A 209 -10.58 -4.00 13.69
C ARG A 209 -9.30 -4.09 14.51
N LEU A 210 -9.29 -3.67 15.79
CA LEU A 210 -8.05 -3.56 16.59
C LEU A 210 -7.19 -4.82 16.60
N LYS A 211 -7.81 -6.01 16.57
CA LYS A 211 -7.13 -7.31 16.53
C LYS A 211 -6.58 -7.72 15.17
N GLU A 212 -6.98 -7.05 14.08
CA GLU A 212 -6.49 -7.37 12.73
C GLU A 212 -4.99 -7.08 12.62
N GLN A 213 -4.27 -7.99 11.97
CA GLN A 213 -2.90 -7.78 11.53
C GLN A 213 -2.90 -7.59 10.02
N PHE A 214 -1.90 -6.90 9.50
CA PHE A 214 -1.86 -6.53 8.08
C PHE A 214 -1.40 -7.71 7.18
N ASP A 215 -0.99 -8.84 7.78
CA ASP A 215 -0.25 -9.94 7.12
C ASP A 215 -1.00 -10.74 6.02
#